data_AF-A0A7X6WDR4-F1
#
_entry.id   AF-A0A7X6WDR4-F1
#
_cell.length_a   1.000
_cell.length_b   1.000
_cell.length_c   1.000
_cell.angle_alpha   90.00
_cell.angle_beta   90.00
_cell.angle_gamma   90.00
#
_symmetry.space_group_name_H-M   'P 1'
#
loop_
_entity.id
_entity.type
_entity.pdbx_description
1 polymer ?
#
loop_
_entity_poly.entity_id
_entity_poly.type
_entity_poly.pdbx_seq_one_letter_code
_entity_poly.pdbx_strand_id
1 'polypeptide(L)'
;MREKSKFIAFVLSIIPGLSHLYIGLKERAVIFFIMFVGLVGGTIGLLALTYSNGPIAIFVLGYPLLWLIALVDMFSAWKKIERRQLYNGEVFDESQFEYKLDKKTIALGLSIIPGAGHMYLGYQNKGLALMGTFFFSVFFMGWLGISIFLFTLPLIWFYSFFDCMHTVDGKEEVVNKEFIFPNVKAQWIGFGLIGIGIFILVEKILFPLINYEYRRYIQTSIVSLVFIIIGARMLMKNKKIDETIIDNNEADAPLELRGEIDEE
;
A
#
# COMPACT_ATOMS: atom_id res chain seq x y z
N MET A 1 18.05 -16.92 17.40
CA MET A 1 17.58 -15.52 17.52
C MET A 1 16.36 -15.38 16.63
N ARG A 2 15.26 -14.72 17.07
CA ARG A 2 14.06 -14.54 16.22
C ARG A 2 14.46 -13.84 14.92
N GLU A 3 14.11 -14.43 13.79
CA GLU A 3 14.27 -13.78 12.49
C GLU A 3 13.46 -12.48 12.50
N LYS A 4 14.15 -11.37 12.24
CA LYS A 4 13.52 -10.06 12.16
C LYS A 4 12.89 -9.92 10.77
N SER A 5 11.67 -9.38 10.69
CA SER A 5 10.93 -9.25 9.43
C SER A 5 11.21 -7.92 8.75
N LYS A 6 11.54 -7.96 7.45
CA LYS A 6 11.69 -6.76 6.60
C LYS A 6 10.41 -5.93 6.55
N PHE A 7 9.24 -6.58 6.59
CA PHE A 7 7.95 -5.88 6.60
C PHE A 7 7.77 -5.06 7.88
N ILE A 8 8.09 -5.64 9.04
CA ILE A 8 8.02 -4.93 10.33
C ILE A 8 8.98 -3.74 10.32
N ALA A 9 10.20 -3.92 9.80
CA ALA A 9 11.18 -2.84 9.65
C ALA A 9 10.67 -1.70 8.75
N PHE A 10 9.98 -2.03 7.65
CA PHE A 10 9.34 -1.04 6.79
C PHE A 10 8.21 -0.31 7.50
N VAL A 11 7.32 -1.00 8.22
CA VAL A 11 6.23 -0.34 8.96
C VAL A 11 6.78 0.59 10.04
N LEU A 12 7.83 0.17 10.75
CA LEU A 12 8.53 0.99 11.75
C LEU A 12 9.25 2.19 11.14
N SER A 13 9.58 2.17 9.84
CA SER A 13 10.32 3.27 9.22
C SER A 13 9.48 4.54 9.12
N ILE A 14 8.14 4.43 9.15
CA ILE A 14 7.20 5.57 9.14
C ILE A 14 7.69 6.66 10.10
N ILE A 15 8.20 6.28 11.26
CA ILE A 15 8.89 7.21 12.13
C ILE A 15 10.40 7.06 11.88
N PRO A 16 11.09 8.07 11.29
CA PRO A 16 12.51 7.97 11.00
C PRO A 16 13.33 7.59 12.24
N GLY A 17 14.17 6.55 12.11
CA GLY A 17 15.02 6.02 13.18
C GLY A 17 14.46 4.80 13.92
N LEU A 18 13.13 4.58 13.95
CA LEU A 18 12.54 3.42 14.64
C LEU A 18 12.88 2.09 13.95
N SER A 19 12.95 2.08 12.62
CA SER A 19 13.40 0.93 11.84
C SER A 19 14.87 0.57 12.10
N HIS A 20 15.75 1.55 12.31
CA HIS A 20 17.15 1.32 12.69
C HIS A 20 17.29 0.72 14.08
N LEU A 21 16.44 1.16 15.01
CA LEU A 21 16.39 0.60 16.35
C LEU A 21 15.94 -0.87 16.31
N TYR A 22 14.96 -1.20 15.47
CA TYR A 22 14.50 -2.58 15.26
C TYR A 22 15.62 -3.51 14.79
N ILE A 23 16.51 -3.06 13.90
CA ILE A 23 17.67 -3.86 13.47
C ILE A 23 18.83 -3.88 14.45
N GLY A 24 18.84 -2.98 15.43
CA GLY A 24 19.87 -2.88 16.47
C GLY A 24 20.93 -1.81 16.21
N LEU A 25 20.74 -0.95 15.20
CA LEU A 25 21.65 0.16 14.88
C LEU A 25 21.27 1.41 15.68
N LYS A 26 21.61 1.41 16.97
CA LYS A 26 21.24 2.46 17.94
C LYS A 26 21.75 3.86 17.53
N GLU A 27 22.98 3.98 17.07
CA GLU A 27 23.58 5.27 16.68
C GLU A 27 22.82 5.92 15.52
N ARG A 28 22.56 5.14 14.45
CA ARG A 28 21.79 5.61 13.29
C ARG A 28 20.35 5.93 13.65
N ALA A 29 19.73 5.13 14.53
CA ALA A 29 18.38 5.38 15.03
C ALA A 29 18.28 6.76 15.68
N VAL A 30 19.24 7.11 16.55
CA VAL A 30 19.27 8.41 17.24
C VAL A 30 19.43 9.57 16.25
N ILE A 31 20.31 9.44 15.26
CA ILE A 31 20.53 10.49 14.24
C ILE A 31 19.23 10.82 13.49
N PHE A 32 18.55 9.80 12.95
CA PHE A 32 17.29 10.01 12.23
C PHE A 32 16.16 10.48 13.14
N PHE A 33 16.12 10.02 14.38
CA PHE A 33 15.12 10.46 15.35
C PHE A 33 15.31 11.93 15.75
N ILE A 34 16.54 12.39 15.95
CA ILE A 34 16.85 13.81 16.22
C ILE A 34 16.43 14.68 15.03
N MET A 35 16.74 14.26 13.79
CA MET A 35 16.29 15.00 12.61
C MET A 35 14.77 15.07 12.50
N PHE A 36 14.06 14.00 12.85
CA PHE A 36 12.60 13.96 12.85
C PHE A 36 12.01 14.90 13.90
N VAL A 37 12.49 14.82 15.15
CA VAL A 37 12.06 15.71 16.23
C VAL A 37 12.41 17.16 15.91
N GLY A 38 13.59 17.42 15.33
CA GLY A 38 14.01 18.76 14.90
C GLY A 38 13.11 19.32 13.79
N LEU A 39 12.70 18.51 12.82
CA LEU A 39 11.78 18.91 11.76
C LEU A 39 10.38 19.24 12.32
N VAL A 40 9.83 18.37 13.17
CA VAL A 40 8.53 18.57 13.82
C VAL A 40 8.56 19.80 14.73
N GLY A 41 9.51 19.82 15.67
CA GLY A 41 9.67 20.90 16.64
C GLY A 41 10.01 22.23 16.00
N GLY A 42 10.88 22.24 14.98
CA GLY A 42 11.21 23.43 14.21
C GLY A 42 10.00 23.99 13.46
N THR A 43 9.18 23.11 12.86
CA THR A 43 7.94 23.54 12.20
C THR A 43 6.95 24.13 13.21
N ILE A 44 6.70 23.44 14.33
CA ILE A 44 5.81 23.93 15.40
C ILE A 44 6.30 25.27 15.96
N GLY A 45 7.60 25.40 16.23
CA GLY A 45 8.20 26.64 16.71
C GLY A 45 8.04 27.80 15.72
N LEU A 46 8.27 27.56 14.43
CA LEU A 46 8.06 28.56 13.40
C LEU A 46 6.58 28.93 13.23
N LEU A 47 5.64 27.98 13.37
CA LEU A 47 4.20 28.29 13.39
C LEU A 47 3.86 29.24 14.55
N ALA A 48 4.38 28.94 15.74
CA ALA A 48 4.12 29.74 16.93
C ALA A 48 4.72 31.16 16.84
N LEU A 49 5.88 31.31 16.19
CA LEU A 49 6.55 32.61 16.05
C LEU A 49 5.97 33.47 14.92
N THR A 50 5.63 32.86 13.79
CA THR A 50 5.22 33.61 12.59
C THR A 50 3.71 33.82 12.49
N TYR A 51 2.91 33.08 13.25
CA TYR A 51 1.44 33.04 13.14
C TYR A 51 0.95 32.84 11.69
N SER A 52 1.76 32.15 10.88
CA SER A 52 1.48 31.90 9.47
C SER A 52 1.50 30.40 9.19
N ASN A 53 0.74 29.98 8.18
CA ASN A 53 0.68 28.58 7.75
C ASN A 53 1.88 28.19 6.85
N GLY A 54 2.73 29.15 6.47
CA GLY A 54 3.86 28.94 5.56
C GLY A 54 4.83 27.83 5.99
N PRO A 55 5.26 27.76 7.26
CA PRO A 55 6.21 26.73 7.68
C PRO A 55 5.65 25.30 7.63
N ILE A 56 4.33 25.10 7.52
CA ILE A 56 3.73 23.77 7.29
C ILE A 56 4.29 23.14 6.02
N ALA A 57 4.60 23.93 4.99
CA ALA A 57 5.20 23.44 3.75
C ALA A 57 6.58 22.79 3.98
N ILE A 58 7.37 23.28 4.95
CA ILE A 58 8.67 22.71 5.31
C ILE A 58 8.49 21.30 5.85
N PHE A 59 7.48 21.07 6.71
CA PHE A 59 7.19 19.73 7.20
C PHE A 59 6.66 18.82 6.10
N VAL A 60 5.70 19.29 5.29
CA VAL A 60 5.09 18.50 4.22
C VAL A 60 6.12 18.04 3.19
N LEU A 61 7.15 18.84 2.89
CA LEU A 61 8.23 18.47 1.97
C LEU A 61 9.39 17.74 2.67
N GLY A 62 9.77 18.20 3.86
CA GLY A 62 10.92 17.69 4.59
C GLY A 62 10.69 16.30 5.18
N TYR A 63 9.47 16.00 5.64
CA TYR A 63 9.18 14.71 6.29
C TYR A 63 9.28 13.54 5.30
N PRO A 64 8.64 13.58 4.11
CA PRO A 64 8.81 12.51 3.12
C PRO A 64 10.27 12.32 2.71
N LEU A 65 11.04 13.41 2.55
CA LEU A 65 12.46 13.33 2.19
C LEU A 65 13.29 12.66 3.29
N LEU A 66 13.11 13.08 4.55
CA LEU A 66 13.79 12.51 5.69
C LEU A 66 13.44 11.02 5.87
N TRP A 67 12.14 10.70 5.75
CA TRP A 67 11.64 9.33 5.82
C TRP A 67 12.29 8.44 4.77
N LEU A 68 12.37 8.93 3.54
CA LEU A 68 12.99 8.23 2.41
C LEU A 68 14.47 7.94 2.66
N ILE A 69 15.24 8.96 3.05
CA ILE A 69 16.67 8.81 3.34
C ILE A 69 16.89 7.79 4.46
N ALA A 70 16.09 7.86 5.53
CA ALA A 70 16.15 6.91 6.64
C ALA A 70 15.82 5.48 6.18
N LEU A 71 14.80 5.31 5.34
CA LEU A 71 14.38 4.02 4.82
C LEU A 71 15.48 3.37 3.97
N VAL A 72 16.06 4.15 3.06
CA VAL A 72 17.15 3.72 2.17
C VAL A 72 18.39 3.33 2.98
N ASP A 73 18.76 4.13 3.97
CA ASP A 73 19.88 3.82 4.88
C ASP A 73 19.63 2.52 5.66
N MET A 74 18.42 2.34 6.18
CA MET A 74 18.05 1.14 6.95
C MET A 74 18.19 -0.13 6.12
N PHE A 75 17.65 -0.16 4.90
CA PHE A 75 17.76 -1.34 4.02
C PHE A 75 19.19 -1.62 3.57
N SER A 76 19.97 -0.57 3.30
CA SER A 76 21.39 -0.69 3.00
C SER A 76 22.15 -1.35 4.16
N ALA A 77 21.90 -0.88 5.39
CA ALA A 77 22.53 -1.41 6.58
C ALA A 77 22.05 -2.83 6.93
N TRP A 78 20.76 -3.13 6.71
CA TRP A 78 20.22 -4.49 6.87
C TRP A 78 20.97 -5.49 6.00
N LYS A 79 21.17 -5.16 4.71
CA LYS A 79 21.90 -6.03 3.78
C LYS A 79 23.35 -6.27 4.23
N LYS A 80 24.00 -5.26 4.82
CA LYS A 80 25.36 -5.39 5.40
C LYS A 80 25.38 -6.37 6.57
N ILE A 81 24.35 -6.35 7.43
CA ILE A 81 24.22 -7.29 8.57
C ILE A 81 23.96 -8.71 8.07
N GLU A 82 23.02 -8.90 7.14
CA GLU A 82 22.68 -10.20 6.54
C GLU A 82 23.90 -10.84 5.87
N ARG A 83 24.67 -10.06 5.10
CA ARG A 83 25.94 -10.52 4.49
C ARG A 83 27.00 -10.92 5.50
N ARG A 84 27.17 -10.16 6.60
CA ARG A 84 28.13 -10.52 7.66
C ARG A 84 27.75 -11.81 8.38
N GLN A 85 26.46 -12.05 8.56
CA GLN A 85 25.95 -13.30 9.16
C GLN A 85 26.17 -14.50 8.22
N LEU A 86 26.03 -14.31 6.91
CA LEU A 86 26.25 -15.36 5.91
C LEU A 86 27.72 -15.76 5.76
N TYR A 87 28.67 -14.83 5.93
CA TYR A 87 30.11 -15.07 5.73
C TYR A 87 30.90 -15.33 7.03
N ASN A 88 30.22 -15.60 8.14
CA ASN A 88 30.80 -16.06 9.41
C ASN A 88 32.05 -15.29 9.90
N GLY A 89 32.14 -13.99 9.61
CA GLY A 89 33.21 -13.13 10.11
C GLY A 89 34.59 -13.28 9.44
N GLU A 90 34.72 -13.97 8.30
CA GLU A 90 35.95 -13.87 7.51
C GLU A 90 36.18 -12.43 7.02
N VAL A 91 37.46 -12.03 6.93
CA VAL A 91 37.89 -10.65 6.66
C VAL A 91 37.28 -10.16 5.35
N PHE A 92 36.18 -9.44 5.50
CA PHE A 92 35.46 -8.83 4.39
C PHE A 92 36.23 -7.57 4.00
N ASP A 93 36.88 -7.60 2.84
CA ASP A 93 37.59 -6.45 2.30
C ASP A 93 36.63 -5.26 2.12
N GLU A 94 36.69 -4.29 3.03
CA GLU A 94 35.86 -3.07 3.01
C GLU A 94 36.26 -2.12 1.86
N SER A 95 37.40 -2.34 1.19
CA SER A 95 37.87 -1.49 0.08
C SER A 95 37.13 -1.74 -1.25
N GLN A 96 36.38 -2.84 -1.37
CA GLN A 96 35.46 -3.09 -2.49
C GLN A 96 34.15 -2.25 -2.40
N PHE A 97 33.98 -1.47 -1.33
CA PHE A 97 32.75 -0.73 -0.97
C PHE A 97 32.80 0.76 -1.30
N GLU A 98 33.63 1.17 -2.27
CA GLU A 98 33.62 2.54 -2.78
C GLU A 98 32.33 2.81 -3.57
N TYR A 99 31.48 3.71 -3.04
CA TYR A 99 30.31 4.41 -3.61
C TYR A 99 29.50 3.71 -4.73
N LYS A 100 29.45 2.38 -4.76
CA LYS A 100 28.60 1.64 -5.69
C LYS A 100 27.26 1.43 -5.00
N LEU A 101 26.46 2.50 -4.99
CA LEU A 101 25.08 2.46 -4.53
C LEU A 101 24.43 1.23 -5.18
N ASP A 102 24.10 0.25 -4.34
CA ASP A 102 23.66 -1.06 -4.82
C ASP A 102 22.44 -0.85 -5.73
N LYS A 103 22.39 -1.54 -6.88
CA LYS A 103 21.26 -1.44 -7.82
C LYS A 103 19.93 -1.59 -7.09
N LYS A 104 19.91 -2.40 -6.02
CA LYS A 104 18.78 -2.57 -5.10
C LYS A 104 18.37 -1.26 -4.43
N THR A 105 19.32 -0.57 -3.82
CA THR A 105 19.13 0.70 -3.11
C THR A 105 18.71 1.81 -4.07
N ILE A 106 19.29 1.87 -5.26
CA ILE A 106 18.88 2.83 -6.30
C ILE A 106 17.45 2.54 -6.76
N ALA A 107 17.13 1.28 -7.07
CA ALA A 107 15.80 0.88 -7.50
C ALA A 107 14.73 1.19 -6.44
N LEU A 108 15.02 0.90 -5.17
CA LEU A 108 14.13 1.24 -4.06
C LEU A 108 13.99 2.75 -3.88
N GLY A 109 15.08 3.52 -3.97
CA GLY A 109 15.04 4.99 -3.95
C GLY A 109 14.25 5.58 -5.13
N LEU A 110 14.33 4.98 -6.31
CA LEU A 110 13.55 5.40 -7.47
C LEU A 110 12.08 4.99 -7.36
N SER A 111 11.76 3.89 -6.68
CA SER A 111 10.37 3.41 -6.51
C SER A 111 9.46 4.32 -5.68
N ILE A 112 10.01 5.39 -5.07
CA ILE A 112 9.21 6.49 -4.52
C ILE A 112 8.39 7.18 -5.61
N ILE A 113 8.90 7.26 -6.83
CA ILE A 113 8.08 7.61 -7.99
C ILE A 113 7.50 6.28 -8.50
N PRO A 114 6.17 6.07 -8.44
CA PRO A 114 5.55 4.83 -8.87
C PRO A 114 6.01 4.46 -10.28
N GLY A 115 6.51 3.24 -10.47
CA GLY A 115 7.03 2.74 -11.74
C GLY A 115 8.48 3.10 -12.09
N ALA A 116 9.11 4.13 -11.48
CA ALA A 116 10.49 4.49 -11.82
C ALA A 116 11.52 3.43 -11.39
N GLY A 117 11.34 2.84 -10.20
CA GLY A 117 12.18 1.74 -9.73
C GLY A 117 12.15 0.53 -10.67
N HIS A 118 10.98 0.17 -11.19
CA HIS A 118 10.81 -0.89 -12.18
C HIS A 118 11.53 -0.59 -13.50
N MET A 119 11.41 0.64 -14.00
CA MET A 119 12.11 1.05 -15.22
C MET A 119 13.63 0.98 -15.05
N TYR A 120 14.15 1.36 -13.89
CA TYR A 120 15.58 1.25 -13.57
C TYR A 120 16.07 -0.20 -13.54
N LEU A 121 15.22 -1.13 -13.12
CA LEU A 121 15.51 -2.56 -13.14
C LEU A 121 15.33 -3.21 -14.53
N GLY A 122 14.90 -2.44 -15.54
CA GLY A 122 14.67 -2.91 -16.91
C GLY A 122 13.22 -3.27 -17.23
N TYR A 123 12.30 -3.23 -16.26
CA TYR A 123 10.86 -3.52 -16.45
C TYR A 123 10.12 -2.29 -17.00
N GLN A 124 10.45 -1.88 -18.22
CA GLN A 124 9.92 -0.64 -18.82
C GLN A 124 8.39 -0.64 -18.95
N ASN A 125 7.79 -1.70 -19.48
CA ASN A 125 6.34 -1.78 -19.69
C ASN A 125 5.56 -1.73 -18.37
N LYS A 126 6.01 -2.49 -17.36
CA LYS A 126 5.43 -2.51 -16.02
C LYS A 126 5.57 -1.16 -15.32
N GLY A 127 6.78 -0.58 -15.39
CA GLY A 127 7.07 0.73 -14.82
C GLY A 127 6.27 1.85 -15.47
N LEU A 128 6.17 1.88 -16.80
CA LEU A 128 5.38 2.86 -17.52
C LEU A 128 3.88 2.71 -17.25
N ALA A 129 3.36 1.48 -17.14
CA ALA A 129 1.97 1.25 -16.76
C ALA A 129 1.65 1.78 -15.35
N LEU A 130 2.56 1.56 -14.38
CA LEU A 130 2.42 2.06 -13.02
C LEU A 130 2.55 3.58 -12.94
N MET A 131 3.53 4.17 -13.62
CA MET A 131 3.67 5.62 -13.77
C MET A 131 2.41 6.22 -14.39
N GLY A 132 1.98 5.67 -15.53
CA GLY A 132 0.80 6.11 -16.26
C GLY A 132 -0.44 6.06 -15.38
N THR A 133 -0.70 4.94 -14.70
CA THR A 133 -1.86 4.80 -13.81
C THR A 133 -1.83 5.80 -12.65
N PHE A 134 -0.66 6.01 -12.03
CA PHE A 134 -0.51 6.97 -10.94
C PHE A 134 -0.74 8.41 -11.41
N PHE A 135 -0.03 8.87 -12.44
CA PHE A 135 -0.16 10.24 -12.93
C PHE A 135 -1.52 10.50 -13.59
N PHE A 136 -2.12 9.51 -14.24
CA PHE A 136 -3.48 9.60 -14.77
C PHE A 136 -4.49 9.76 -13.64
N SER A 137 -4.31 9.04 -12.52
CA SER A 137 -5.15 9.22 -11.32
C SER A 137 -5.00 10.63 -10.73
N VAL A 138 -3.77 11.16 -10.64
CA VAL A 138 -3.52 12.55 -10.19
C VAL A 138 -4.18 13.56 -11.14
N PHE A 139 -4.03 13.36 -12.46
CA PHE A 139 -4.63 14.23 -13.46
C PHE A 139 -6.16 14.25 -13.36
N PHE A 140 -6.81 13.08 -13.28
CA PHE A 140 -8.26 12.98 -13.12
C PHE A 140 -8.74 13.57 -11.79
N MET A 141 -8.01 13.34 -10.69
CA MET A 141 -8.29 13.94 -9.40
C MET A 141 -8.28 15.47 -9.49
N GLY A 142 -7.24 16.06 -10.09
CA GLY A 142 -7.09 17.51 -10.19
C GLY A 142 -8.06 18.14 -11.19
N TRP A 143 -8.15 17.59 -12.40
CA TRP A 143 -8.97 18.13 -13.48
C TRP A 143 -10.47 17.98 -13.21
N LEU A 144 -10.90 16.79 -12.79
CA LEU A 144 -12.30 16.52 -12.50
C LEU A 144 -12.66 16.84 -11.05
N GLY A 145 -11.71 17.16 -10.16
CA GLY A 145 -12.01 17.46 -8.75
C GLY A 145 -12.64 16.30 -7.98
N ILE A 146 -12.50 15.06 -8.47
CA ILE A 146 -13.10 13.87 -7.86
C ILE A 146 -12.17 13.37 -6.76
N SER A 147 -12.67 13.37 -5.52
CA SER A 147 -11.86 13.06 -4.33
C SER A 147 -11.59 11.57 -4.13
N ILE A 148 -12.29 10.67 -4.84
CA ILE A 148 -12.14 9.21 -4.67
C ILE A 148 -10.74 8.70 -5.04
N PHE A 149 -10.04 9.40 -5.94
CA PHE A 149 -8.68 9.08 -6.33
C PHE A 149 -7.66 9.32 -5.21
N LEU A 150 -7.99 10.15 -4.20
CA LEU A 150 -7.10 10.43 -3.07
C LEU A 150 -6.77 9.16 -2.28
N PHE A 151 -7.72 8.22 -2.15
CA PHE A 151 -7.47 6.91 -1.54
C PHE A 151 -6.71 5.95 -2.47
N THR A 152 -6.95 6.07 -3.77
CA THR A 152 -6.34 5.19 -4.79
C THR A 152 -4.86 5.49 -4.99
N LEU A 153 -4.44 6.75 -4.83
CA LEU A 153 -3.05 7.18 -5.03
C LEU A 153 -2.06 6.49 -4.06
N PRO A 154 -2.25 6.50 -2.73
CA PRO A 154 -1.42 5.72 -1.82
C PRO A 154 -1.43 4.22 -2.13
N LEU A 155 -2.58 3.66 -2.54
CA LEU A 155 -2.69 2.24 -2.88
C LEU A 155 -1.81 1.87 -4.08
N ILE A 156 -1.89 2.64 -5.17
CA ILE A 156 -1.03 2.45 -6.36
C ILE A 156 0.44 2.62 -5.97
N TRP A 157 0.73 3.62 -5.14
CA TRP A 157 2.08 3.92 -4.68
C TRP A 157 2.67 2.76 -3.87
N PHE A 158 1.97 2.28 -2.84
CA PHE A 158 2.41 1.14 -2.03
C PHE A 158 2.57 -0.11 -2.89
N TYR A 159 1.59 -0.40 -3.76
CA TYR A 159 1.70 -1.53 -4.69
C TYR A 159 2.97 -1.44 -5.52
N SER A 160 3.24 -0.30 -6.16
CA SER A 160 4.45 -0.07 -6.94
C SER A 160 5.72 -0.22 -6.10
N PHE A 161 5.76 0.38 -4.92
CA PHE A 161 6.95 0.33 -4.05
C PHE A 161 7.27 -1.10 -3.61
N PHE A 162 6.27 -1.81 -3.09
CA PHE A 162 6.44 -3.19 -2.64
C PHE A 162 6.76 -4.12 -3.80
N ASP A 163 6.08 -4.00 -4.93
CA ASP A 163 6.35 -4.81 -6.11
C ASP A 163 7.78 -4.61 -6.62
N CYS A 164 8.29 -3.37 -6.63
CA CYS A 164 9.69 -3.09 -6.95
C CYS A 164 10.65 -3.76 -5.94
N MET A 165 10.35 -3.72 -4.65
CA MET A 165 11.17 -4.38 -3.62
C MET A 165 11.24 -5.89 -3.81
N HIS A 166 10.13 -6.55 -4.14
CA HIS A 166 10.10 -7.99 -4.42
C HIS A 166 10.87 -8.34 -5.69
N THR A 167 10.76 -7.50 -6.72
CA THR A 167 11.49 -7.63 -7.99
C THR A 167 13.00 -7.54 -7.76
N VAL A 168 13.44 -6.59 -6.93
CA VAL A 168 14.84 -6.39 -6.53
C VAL A 168 15.43 -7.55 -5.73
N ASP A 169 14.61 -8.22 -4.91
CA ASP A 169 15.04 -9.33 -4.07
C ASP A 169 15.20 -10.66 -4.82
N GLY A 170 15.00 -10.67 -6.14
CA GLY A 170 15.27 -11.82 -7.00
C GLY A 170 14.23 -12.95 -6.88
N LYS A 171 13.05 -12.66 -6.30
CA LYS A 171 11.93 -13.59 -6.24
C LYS A 171 11.13 -13.64 -7.54
N GLU A 172 11.27 -12.64 -8.39
CA GLU A 172 10.78 -12.65 -9.76
C GLU A 172 12.00 -12.65 -10.69
N GLU A 173 12.32 -13.82 -11.25
CA GLU A 173 13.32 -13.93 -12.31
C GLU A 173 12.94 -13.08 -13.53
N VAL A 174 13.95 -12.78 -14.34
CA VAL A 174 13.95 -12.02 -15.60
C VAL A 174 13.09 -12.70 -16.68
N VAL A 175 11.82 -12.89 -16.40
CA VAL A 175 10.82 -13.19 -17.40
C VAL A 175 10.29 -11.83 -17.79
N ASN A 176 10.61 -11.42 -19.02
CA ASN A 176 9.82 -10.47 -19.80
C ASN A 176 8.37 -10.98 -19.85
N LYS A 177 7.63 -10.91 -18.73
CA LYS A 177 6.18 -10.82 -18.79
C LYS A 177 5.95 -9.43 -19.32
N GLU A 178 5.97 -9.32 -20.65
CA GLU A 178 5.31 -8.23 -21.35
C GLU A 178 4.00 -7.99 -20.60
N PHE A 179 3.81 -6.76 -20.12
CA PHE A 179 2.54 -6.38 -19.55
C PHE A 179 1.55 -6.36 -20.71
N ILE A 180 1.04 -7.54 -21.06
CA ILE A 180 0.04 -7.71 -22.09
C ILE A 180 -1.20 -7.07 -21.50
N PHE A 181 -1.54 -5.88 -22.01
CA PHE A 181 -2.83 -5.28 -21.68
C PHE A 181 -3.88 -6.36 -21.93
N PRO A 182 -4.72 -6.66 -20.91
CA PRO A 182 -5.79 -7.62 -21.12
C PRO A 182 -6.55 -7.21 -22.37
N ASN A 183 -6.81 -8.15 -23.27
CA ASN A 183 -7.53 -7.87 -24.52
C ASN A 183 -8.99 -7.58 -24.19
N VAL A 184 -9.25 -6.36 -23.69
CA VAL A 184 -10.57 -5.90 -23.30
C VAL A 184 -11.31 -5.49 -24.56
N LYS A 185 -12.47 -6.09 -24.82
CA LYS A 185 -13.28 -5.70 -25.99
C LYS A 185 -13.61 -4.21 -25.87
N ALA A 186 -13.47 -3.47 -26.98
CA ALA A 186 -13.72 -2.03 -27.04
C ALA A 186 -15.10 -1.62 -26.48
N GLN A 187 -16.10 -2.50 -26.56
CA GLN A 187 -17.43 -2.31 -25.98
C GLN A 187 -17.40 -2.08 -24.46
N TRP A 188 -16.58 -2.83 -23.70
CA TRP A 188 -16.46 -2.66 -22.25
C TRP A 188 -15.76 -1.36 -21.89
N ILE A 189 -14.75 -0.97 -22.67
CA ILE A 189 -14.09 0.33 -22.54
C ILE A 189 -15.11 1.45 -22.79
N GLY A 190 -15.96 1.29 -23.82
CA GLY A 190 -17.05 2.21 -24.12
C GLY A 190 -18.05 2.35 -22.98
N PHE A 191 -18.55 1.24 -22.42
CA PHE A 191 -19.42 1.28 -21.25
C PHE A 191 -18.75 1.93 -20.02
N GLY A 192 -17.45 1.67 -19.82
CA GLY A 192 -16.66 2.33 -18.79
C GLY A 192 -16.61 3.85 -18.97
N LEU A 193 -16.32 4.33 -20.17
CA LEU A 193 -16.29 5.76 -20.49
C LEU A 193 -17.65 6.43 -20.30
N ILE A 194 -18.73 5.80 -20.75
CA ILE A 194 -20.09 6.31 -20.58
C ILE A 194 -20.43 6.39 -19.09
N GLY A 195 -20.13 5.34 -18.32
CA GLY A 195 -20.35 5.31 -16.88
C GLY A 195 -19.59 6.41 -16.15
N ILE A 196 -18.30 6.61 -16.48
CA ILE A 196 -17.48 7.70 -15.92
C ILE A 196 -18.08 9.07 -16.29
N GLY A 197 -18.51 9.26 -17.54
CA GLY A 197 -19.16 10.49 -17.98
C GLY A 197 -20.45 10.80 -17.22
N ILE A 198 -21.32 9.81 -17.05
CA ILE A 198 -22.56 9.94 -16.26
C ILE A 198 -22.22 10.27 -14.80
N PHE A 199 -21.24 9.59 -14.22
CA PHE A 199 -20.80 9.85 -12.85
C PHE A 199 -20.34 11.30 -12.66
N ILE A 200 -19.54 11.83 -13.60
CA ILE A 200 -19.09 13.24 -13.58
C ILE A 200 -20.29 14.19 -13.69
N LEU A 201 -21.24 13.94 -14.60
CA LEU A 201 -22.44 14.78 -14.73
C LEU A 201 -23.26 14.79 -13.43
N VAL A 202 -23.41 13.63 -12.79
CA VAL A 202 -24.10 13.53 -11.51
C VAL A 202 -23.35 14.31 -10.42
N GLU A 203 -22.04 14.12 -10.27
CA GLU A 203 -21.26 14.75 -9.21
C GLU A 203 -21.10 16.27 -9.38
N LYS A 204 -20.89 16.75 -10.62
CA LYS A 204 -20.60 18.16 -10.92
C LYS A 204 -21.82 19.00 -11.26
N ILE A 205 -22.88 18.40 -11.78
CA ILE A 205 -24.09 19.15 -12.21
C ILE A 205 -25.26 18.80 -11.30
N LEU A 206 -25.61 17.52 -11.19
CA LEU A 206 -26.82 17.11 -10.47
C LEU A 206 -26.71 17.31 -8.96
N PHE A 207 -25.62 16.84 -8.35
CA PHE A 207 -25.42 16.91 -6.90
C PHE A 207 -25.44 18.36 -6.40
N PRO A 208 -24.71 19.32 -7.01
CA PRO A 208 -24.76 20.76 -6.70
C PRO A 208 -26.14 21.40 -6.71
N LEU A 209 -27.05 20.93 -7.57
CA LEU A 209 -28.42 21.44 -7.64
C LEU A 209 -29.29 20.99 -6.45
N ILE A 210 -28.88 19.93 -5.74
CA ILE A 210 -29.59 19.43 -4.57
C ILE A 210 -29.14 20.21 -3.33
N ASN A 211 -30.13 20.72 -2.56
CA ASN A 211 -29.87 21.44 -1.31
C ASN A 211 -28.98 20.63 -0.37
N TYR A 212 -28.11 21.34 0.35
CA TYR A 212 -27.09 20.76 1.22
C TYR A 212 -27.66 19.76 2.25
N GLU A 213 -28.84 20.04 2.81
CA GLU A 213 -29.49 19.15 3.77
C GLU A 213 -29.89 17.80 3.16
N TYR A 214 -30.53 17.81 1.98
CA TYR A 214 -30.90 16.59 1.27
C TYR A 214 -29.69 15.79 0.85
N ARG A 215 -28.60 16.46 0.45
CA ARG A 215 -27.34 15.79 0.12
C ARG A 215 -26.81 14.96 1.29
N ARG A 216 -26.82 15.53 2.49
CA ARG A 216 -26.37 14.83 3.71
C ARG A 216 -27.23 13.60 3.99
N TYR A 217 -28.55 13.71 3.88
CA TYR A 217 -29.45 12.56 4.07
C TYR A 217 -29.21 11.46 3.02
N ILE A 218 -29.03 11.83 1.75
CA ILE A 218 -28.74 10.87 0.67
C ILE A 218 -27.42 10.15 0.92
N GLN A 219 -26.35 10.89 1.26
CA GLN A 219 -25.04 10.30 1.53
C GLN A 219 -25.09 9.30 2.70
N THR A 220 -25.66 9.69 3.84
CA THR A 220 -25.77 8.81 5.01
C THR A 220 -26.64 7.59 4.72
N SER A 221 -27.72 7.75 3.96
CA SER A 221 -28.61 6.65 3.58
C SER A 221 -27.93 5.64 2.65
N ILE A 222 -27.15 6.10 1.67
CA ILE A 222 -26.39 5.20 0.80
C ILE A 222 -25.37 4.40 1.62
N VAL A 223 -24.61 5.06 2.49
CA VAL A 223 -23.59 4.40 3.33
C VAL A 223 -24.21 3.37 4.27
N SER A 224 -25.32 3.72 4.93
CA SER A 224 -26.01 2.79 5.84
C SER A 224 -26.58 1.59 5.09
N LEU A 225 -27.19 1.78 3.92
CA LEU A 225 -27.68 0.69 3.09
C LEU A 225 -26.55 -0.25 2.64
N VAL A 226 -25.40 0.29 2.23
CA VAL A 226 -24.22 -0.52 1.88
C VAL A 226 -23.78 -1.38 3.07
N PHE A 227 -23.69 -0.81 4.27
CA PHE A 227 -23.33 -1.58 5.47
C PHE A 227 -24.37 -2.65 5.82
N ILE A 228 -25.66 -2.34 5.72
CA ILE A 228 -26.74 -3.31 5.98
C ILE A 228 -26.65 -4.47 4.98
N ILE A 229 -26.49 -4.19 3.68
CA ILE A 229 -26.40 -5.21 2.64
C ILE A 229 -25.16 -6.09 2.84
N ILE A 230 -24.00 -5.49 3.12
CA ILE A 230 -22.76 -6.24 3.38
C ILE A 230 -22.91 -7.09 4.64
N GLY A 231 -23.45 -6.53 5.73
CA GLY A 231 -23.68 -7.24 6.99
C GLY A 231 -24.65 -8.41 6.81
N ALA A 232 -25.78 -8.20 6.15
CA ALA A 232 -26.74 -9.25 5.84
C ALA A 232 -26.13 -10.35 4.97
N ARG A 233 -25.37 -9.99 3.93
CA ARG A 233 -24.65 -10.95 3.08
C ARG A 233 -23.64 -11.77 3.88
N MET A 234 -22.93 -11.16 4.84
CA MET A 234 -21.95 -11.83 5.67
C MET A 234 -22.62 -12.82 6.65
N LEU A 235 -23.76 -12.45 7.23
CA LEU A 235 -24.57 -13.33 8.09
C LEU A 235 -25.14 -14.53 7.33
N MET A 236 -25.67 -14.31 6.12
CA MET A 236 -26.22 -15.37 5.27
C MET A 236 -25.15 -16.37 4.80
N LYS A 237 -23.91 -15.93 4.61
CA LYS A 237 -22.81 -16.80 4.19
C LYS A 237 -22.39 -17.79 5.29
N ASN A 238 -22.55 -17.43 6.57
CA ASN A 238 -22.23 -18.32 7.69
C ASN A 238 -23.29 -19.41 7.88
N LYS A 239 -24.58 -19.09 7.67
CA LYS A 239 -25.69 -20.06 7.80
C LYS A 239 -25.61 -21.21 6.78
N LYS A 240 -25.17 -20.92 5.55
CA LYS A 240 -24.96 -21.96 4.52
C LYS A 240 -23.82 -22.92 4.84
N ILE A 241 -22.80 -22.47 5.58
CA ILE A 241 -21.67 -23.32 5.96
C ILE A 241 -22.09 -24.29 7.07
N ASP A 242 -22.87 -23.83 8.05
CA ASP A 242 -23.42 -24.70 9.11
C ASP A 242 -24.40 -25.75 8.56
N GLU A 243 -25.33 -25.37 7.67
CA GLU A 243 -26.27 -26.34 7.05
C GLU A 243 -25.54 -27.40 6.21
N THR A 244 -24.44 -27.06 5.54
CA THR A 244 -23.64 -28.02 4.75
C THR A 244 -22.80 -28.95 5.64
N ILE A 245 -22.38 -28.51 6.83
CA ILE A 245 -21.62 -29.35 7.77
C ILE A 245 -22.55 -30.34 8.50
N ILE A 246 -23.78 -29.94 8.82
CA ILE A 246 -24.77 -30.79 9.48
C ILE A 246 -25.25 -31.91 8.55
N ASP A 247 -25.58 -31.59 7.30
CA ASP A 247 -26.04 -32.57 6.28
C ASP A 247 -25.00 -33.65 5.98
N ASN A 248 -23.71 -33.28 5.94
CA ASN A 248 -22.61 -34.25 5.73
C ASN A 248 -22.35 -35.14 6.96
N ASN A 249 -22.66 -34.70 8.18
CA ASN A 249 -22.50 -35.51 9.39
C ASN A 249 -23.68 -36.48 9.61
N GLU A 250 -24.89 -36.15 9.14
CA GLU A 250 -26.05 -37.06 9.20
C GLU A 250 -26.02 -38.14 8.11
N ALA A 251 -25.42 -37.86 6.95
CA ALA A 251 -25.29 -38.84 5.86
C ALA A 251 -24.29 -39.99 6.16
N ASP A 252 -23.36 -39.79 7.09
CA ASP A 252 -22.34 -40.78 7.49
C ASP A 252 -22.70 -41.54 8.79
N ALA A 253 -23.90 -41.33 9.36
CA ALA A 253 -24.35 -42.04 10.56
C ALA A 253 -24.80 -43.49 10.23
N PRO A 254 -24.35 -44.52 10.97
CA PRO A 254 -24.74 -45.91 10.69
C PRO A 254 -26.25 -46.14 10.88
N LEU A 255 -26.85 -46.90 9.97
CA LEU A 255 -28.25 -47.38 9.98
C LEU A 255 -28.52 -48.35 11.14
N GLU A 256 -28.45 -47.91 12.39
CA GLU A 256 -28.93 -48.67 13.55
C GLU A 256 -29.64 -47.73 14.52
N LEU A 257 -30.91 -47.39 14.21
CA LEU A 257 -32.00 -47.23 15.20
C LEU A 257 -33.33 -46.93 14.46
N ARG A 258 -33.75 -47.84 13.59
CA ARG A 258 -35.10 -47.80 12.99
C ARG A 258 -35.79 -49.14 13.21
N GLY A 259 -36.05 -49.45 14.47
CA GLY A 259 -36.79 -50.63 14.92
C GLY A 259 -37.10 -50.46 16.39
N GLU A 260 -38.31 -50.87 16.78
CA GLU A 260 -38.89 -50.78 18.13
C GLU A 260 -39.43 -49.41 18.53
N ILE A 261 -40.66 -49.10 18.09
CA ILE A 261 -41.79 -48.90 19.02
C ILE A 261 -43.08 -49.33 18.29
N ASP A 262 -43.38 -50.63 18.35
CA ASP A 262 -44.73 -51.20 18.23
C ASP A 262 -44.86 -52.18 19.40
N GLU A 263 -45.57 -51.80 20.46
CA GLU A 263 -46.30 -52.64 21.45
C GLU A 263 -46.70 -51.77 22.66
N GLU A 264 -47.92 -51.23 22.64
CA GLU A 264 -49.07 -51.52 23.55
C GLU A 264 -50.17 -50.44 23.42
#